data_AF-X0PMG3-F1
#
_entry.id   AF-X0PMG3-F1
#
_cell.length_a   1.000
_cell.length_b   1.000
_cell.length_c   1.000
_cell.angle_alpha   90.00
_cell.angle_beta   90.00
_cell.angle_gamma   90.00
#
_symmetry.space_group_name_H-M   'P 1'
#
loop_
_entity.id
_entity.type
_entity.pdbx_description
1 polymer ?
#
loop_
_entity_poly.entity_id
_entity_poly.type
_entity_poly.pdbx_seq_one_letter_code
_entity_poly.pdbx_strand_id
1 'polypeptide(L)'
;MNYRITTALTVMVLATAVIAGCGNNSDDDIASQPAPTSDATTQVLDPFVDDTADGAQQETVTRIIDLGNQRKASDNAIIAALVASRAEGFWRVHHSGSGGRNLFGWSQMWDDRPALDDGAVTDAIENFYAGAESPENAAKNDDPVDYAVAIQLSDHSGGRVYFEDREAYDANLPDFRTEDTVRKTYTEALPYARAAYEQLG
;
A
#
# COMPACT_ATOMS: atom_id res chain seq x y z
N MET A 1 32.97 -3.44 -24.45
CA MET A 1 31.81 -2.53 -24.47
C MET A 1 31.68 -1.96 -23.08
N ASN A 2 31.94 -0.66 -22.95
CA ASN A 2 32.09 0.04 -21.68
C ASN A 2 30.72 0.57 -21.25
N TYR A 3 30.20 0.12 -20.10
CA TYR A 3 29.10 0.81 -19.43
C TYR A 3 29.68 1.63 -18.28
N ARG A 4 29.51 2.95 -18.39
CA ARG A 4 29.94 3.95 -17.41
C ARG A 4 29.01 3.88 -16.22
N ILE A 5 29.56 3.62 -15.04
CA ILE A 5 28.89 3.81 -13.75
C ILE A 5 28.93 5.30 -13.45
N THR A 6 27.77 5.96 -13.45
CA THR A 6 27.64 7.36 -13.02
C THR A 6 27.13 7.37 -11.60
N THR A 7 28.05 7.44 -10.64
CA THR A 7 27.73 7.65 -9.22
C THR A 7 27.39 9.12 -9.01
N ALA A 8 26.13 9.46 -8.82
CA ALA A 8 25.72 10.82 -8.44
C ALA A 8 25.76 10.95 -6.91
N LEU A 9 26.80 11.61 -6.42
CA LEU A 9 27.00 12.00 -5.02
C LEU A 9 26.05 13.17 -4.70
N THR A 10 25.04 12.97 -3.86
CA THR A 10 24.13 14.06 -3.46
C THR A 10 24.62 14.71 -2.18
N VAL A 11 24.93 15.99 -2.26
CA VAL A 11 25.41 16.84 -1.16
C VAL A 11 24.23 17.22 -0.27
N MET A 12 24.30 16.87 1.03
CA MET A 12 23.39 17.42 2.04
C MET A 12 23.75 18.88 2.33
N VAL A 13 22.78 19.78 2.18
CA VAL A 13 22.85 21.15 2.72
C VAL A 13 21.93 21.20 3.93
N LEU A 14 22.52 21.23 5.14
CA LEU A 14 21.78 21.64 6.35
C LEU A 14 21.66 23.17 6.32
N ALA A 15 20.44 23.68 6.12
CA ALA A 15 20.13 25.07 6.39
C ALA A 15 19.44 25.17 7.77
N THR A 16 20.22 25.44 8.82
CA THR A 16 19.68 25.95 10.09
C THR A 16 19.37 27.43 9.93
N ALA A 17 18.09 27.80 9.93
CA ALA A 17 17.70 29.20 10.07
C ALA A 17 17.36 29.48 11.55
N VAL A 18 18.32 30.08 12.26
CA VAL A 18 18.09 30.82 13.51
C VAL A 18 18.09 32.29 13.14
N ILE A 19 16.99 33.03 13.38
CA ILE A 19 17.07 34.43 13.81
C ILE A 19 15.90 34.74 14.76
N ALA A 20 16.26 35.13 15.97
CA ALA A 20 15.44 35.83 16.96
C ALA A 20 15.47 37.35 16.71
N GLY A 21 14.44 38.09 17.15
CA GLY A 21 14.59 39.54 17.38
C GLY A 21 13.30 40.37 17.28
N CYS A 22 12.85 40.92 18.42
CA CYS A 22 11.82 41.94 18.56
C CYS A 22 12.36 43.35 18.23
N GLY A 23 11.52 44.29 17.75
CA GLY A 23 11.81 45.73 17.77
C GLY A 23 10.97 46.61 16.82
N ASN A 24 10.38 47.68 17.35
CA ASN A 24 9.44 48.63 16.70
C ASN A 24 10.09 49.67 15.75
N ASN A 25 9.30 50.09 14.75
CA ASN A 25 9.25 51.32 13.94
C ASN A 25 10.54 51.92 13.32
N SER A 26 10.55 52.00 11.98
CA SER A 26 10.68 53.26 11.21
C SER A 26 10.38 52.98 9.72
N ASP A 27 9.67 53.92 9.07
CA ASP A 27 9.38 53.92 7.64
C ASP A 27 10.67 53.87 6.82
N ASP A 28 10.77 52.90 5.92
CA ASP A 28 11.63 52.96 4.73
C ASP A 28 10.96 52.14 3.61
N ASP A 29 10.73 52.82 2.48
CA ASP A 29 10.22 52.25 1.23
C ASP A 29 11.13 51.11 0.74
N ILE A 30 10.74 49.87 1.00
CA ILE A 30 11.30 48.70 0.34
C ILE A 30 10.26 48.19 -0.65
N ALA A 31 10.54 48.44 -1.93
CA ALA A 31 9.86 47.80 -3.06
C ALA A 31 9.66 46.32 -2.77
N SER A 32 8.41 45.87 -2.78
CA SER A 32 8.06 44.47 -2.53
C SER A 32 8.73 43.59 -3.56
N GLN A 33 9.87 43.01 -3.19
CA GLN A 33 10.50 41.94 -3.93
C GLN A 33 9.50 40.78 -3.96
N PRO A 34 9.14 40.23 -5.13
CA PRO A 34 8.25 39.07 -5.18
C PRO A 34 8.87 37.97 -4.32
N ALA A 35 8.06 37.43 -3.41
CA ALA A 35 8.45 36.32 -2.57
C ALA A 35 9.01 35.20 -3.46
N PRO A 36 10.13 34.55 -3.09
CA PRO A 36 10.63 33.42 -3.84
C PRO A 36 9.51 32.37 -3.90
N THR A 37 9.03 32.09 -5.11
CA THR A 37 8.14 30.97 -5.36
C THR A 37 8.94 29.71 -5.01
N SER A 38 8.67 29.14 -3.84
CA SER A 38 9.15 27.80 -3.54
C SER A 38 8.41 26.87 -4.49
N ASP A 39 9.10 26.44 -5.55
CA ASP A 39 8.68 25.27 -6.31
C ASP A 39 8.61 24.11 -5.32
N ALA A 40 7.39 23.78 -4.91
CA ALA A 40 7.12 22.56 -4.16
C ALA A 40 7.50 21.40 -5.08
N THR A 41 8.73 20.91 -4.93
CA THR A 41 9.16 19.69 -5.58
C THR A 41 8.29 18.59 -5.00
N THR A 42 7.30 18.13 -5.75
CA THR A 42 6.47 16.98 -5.36
C THR A 42 7.43 15.81 -5.13
N GLN A 43 7.64 15.43 -3.86
CA GLN A 43 8.40 14.23 -3.56
C GLN A 43 7.65 13.05 -4.19
N VAL A 44 8.32 12.34 -5.10
CA VAL A 44 7.84 11.06 -5.62
C VAL A 44 7.83 10.09 -4.44
N LEU A 45 6.65 9.60 -4.08
CA LEU A 45 6.49 8.59 -3.04
C LEU A 45 7.09 7.28 -3.54
N ASP A 46 8.05 6.71 -2.79
CA ASP A 46 8.53 5.36 -3.05
C ASP A 46 7.50 4.35 -2.51
N PRO A 47 6.85 3.54 -3.37
CA PRO A 47 5.86 2.56 -2.93
C PRO A 47 6.48 1.39 -2.13
N PHE A 48 7.81 1.22 -2.20
CA PHE A 48 8.53 0.06 -1.65
C PHE A 48 9.54 0.48 -0.57
N VAL A 49 9.12 1.35 0.35
CA VAL A 49 9.94 1.94 1.45
C VAL A 49 10.85 0.94 2.19
N ASP A 50 10.46 -0.34 2.26
CA ASP A 50 11.20 -1.41 2.94
C ASP A 50 11.45 -2.64 2.05
N ASP A 51 11.57 -2.48 0.72
CA ASP A 51 11.88 -3.64 -0.10
C ASP A 51 13.25 -4.20 0.29
N THR A 52 13.24 -5.49 0.60
CA THR A 52 14.49 -6.19 0.88
C THR A 52 15.21 -6.39 -0.45
N ALA A 53 16.52 -6.68 -0.39
CA ALA A 53 17.33 -6.83 -1.60
C ALA A 53 16.87 -7.97 -2.54
N ASP A 54 15.88 -8.76 -2.14
CA ASP A 54 15.26 -9.85 -2.89
C ASP A 54 14.14 -9.39 -3.85
N GLY A 55 13.63 -8.15 -3.76
CA GLY A 55 12.62 -7.61 -4.67
C GLY A 55 11.22 -8.23 -4.51
N ALA A 56 10.96 -8.91 -3.39
CA ALA A 56 9.73 -9.67 -3.18
C ALA A 56 8.46 -8.80 -3.18
N GLN A 57 8.56 -7.54 -2.74
CA GLN A 57 7.40 -6.63 -2.77
C GLN A 57 7.03 -6.26 -4.21
N GLN A 58 8.03 -5.93 -5.05
CA GLN A 58 7.82 -5.62 -6.46
C GLN A 58 7.25 -6.79 -7.23
N GLU A 59 7.76 -8.01 -7.01
CA GLU A 59 7.24 -9.22 -7.65
C GLU A 59 5.77 -9.43 -7.31
N THR A 60 5.41 -9.28 -6.02
CA THR A 60 4.04 -9.45 -5.55
C THR A 60 3.09 -8.41 -6.13
N VAL A 61 3.49 -7.14 -6.14
CA VAL A 61 2.71 -6.05 -6.77
C VAL A 61 2.52 -6.31 -8.27
N THR A 62 3.58 -6.69 -8.97
CA THR A 62 3.52 -7.02 -10.40
C THR A 62 2.53 -8.16 -10.64
N ARG A 63 2.54 -9.20 -9.80
CA ARG A 63 1.62 -10.33 -9.92
C ARG A 63 0.15 -9.93 -9.70
N ILE A 64 -0.13 -9.04 -8.74
CA ILE A 64 -1.48 -8.47 -8.55
C ILE A 64 -1.95 -7.77 -9.84
N ILE A 65 -1.11 -6.88 -10.38
CA ILE A 65 -1.41 -6.09 -11.59
C ILE A 65 -1.63 -7.01 -12.79
N ASP A 66 -0.73 -7.96 -13.04
CA ASP A 66 -0.81 -8.88 -14.16
C ASP A 66 -2.09 -9.73 -14.13
N LEU A 67 -2.45 -10.27 -12.96
CA LEU A 67 -3.68 -11.05 -12.80
C LEU A 67 -4.94 -10.18 -12.95
N GLY A 68 -4.92 -8.95 -12.42
CA GLY A 68 -5.99 -7.98 -12.62
C GLY A 68 -6.20 -7.66 -14.10
N ASN A 69 -5.11 -7.41 -14.83
CA ASN A 69 -5.11 -7.13 -16.27
C ASN A 69 -5.61 -8.33 -17.09
N GLN A 70 -5.19 -9.55 -16.75
CA GLN A 70 -5.67 -10.78 -17.40
C GLN A 70 -7.18 -10.96 -17.22
N ARG A 71 -7.72 -10.58 -16.05
CA ARG A 71 -9.15 -10.60 -15.74
C ARG A 71 -9.91 -9.39 -16.29
N LYS A 72 -9.23 -8.41 -16.88
CA LYS A 72 -9.80 -7.12 -17.31
C LYS A 72 -10.49 -6.38 -16.17
N ALA A 73 -9.94 -6.51 -14.97
CA ALA A 73 -10.37 -5.75 -13.81
C ALA A 73 -10.15 -4.25 -14.10
N SER A 74 -11.02 -3.40 -13.56
CA SER A 74 -10.80 -1.94 -13.65
C SER A 74 -9.57 -1.53 -12.85
N ASP A 75 -8.95 -0.41 -13.21
CA ASP A 75 -7.83 0.18 -12.47
C ASP A 75 -8.14 0.32 -10.98
N ASN A 76 -9.36 0.77 -10.62
CA ASN A 76 -9.79 0.84 -9.23
C ASN A 76 -9.84 -0.52 -8.52
N ALA A 77 -10.13 -1.61 -9.23
CA ALA A 77 -10.12 -2.97 -8.67
C ALA A 77 -8.68 -3.45 -8.43
N ILE A 78 -7.77 -3.11 -9.35
CA ILE A 78 -6.33 -3.40 -9.19
C ILE A 78 -5.77 -2.60 -8.02
N ILE A 79 -6.05 -1.30 -7.95
CA ILE A 79 -5.65 -0.43 -6.85
C ILE A 79 -6.27 -0.90 -5.53
N ALA A 80 -7.51 -1.41 -5.52
CA ALA A 80 -8.14 -1.97 -4.32
C ALA A 80 -7.41 -3.23 -3.81
N ALA A 81 -7.05 -4.15 -4.71
CA ALA A 81 -6.24 -5.32 -4.36
C ALA A 81 -4.87 -4.88 -3.80
N LEU A 82 -4.28 -3.85 -4.40
CA LEU A 82 -3.04 -3.26 -3.92
C LEU A 82 -3.22 -2.64 -2.52
N VAL A 83 -4.27 -1.85 -2.29
CA VAL A 83 -4.59 -1.28 -0.97
C VAL A 83 -4.67 -2.36 0.10
N ALA A 84 -5.45 -3.42 -0.14
CA ALA A 84 -5.60 -4.51 0.82
C ALA A 84 -4.27 -5.21 1.09
N SER A 85 -3.50 -5.54 0.04
CA SER A 85 -2.22 -6.24 0.20
C SER A 85 -1.16 -5.41 0.95
N ARG A 86 -1.12 -4.08 0.74
CA ARG A 86 -0.24 -3.19 1.51
C ARG A 86 -0.67 -3.11 2.97
N ALA A 87 -1.96 -2.89 3.20
CA ALA A 87 -2.50 -2.69 4.54
C ALA A 87 -2.38 -3.95 5.40
N GLU A 88 -2.72 -5.10 4.83
CA GLU A 88 -2.74 -6.38 5.54
C GLU A 88 -1.35 -6.97 5.70
N GLY A 89 -0.46 -6.78 4.72
CA GLY A 89 0.85 -7.41 4.82
C GLY A 89 2.02 -6.77 4.13
N PHE A 90 1.97 -5.47 3.85
CA PHE A 90 3.10 -4.73 3.27
C PHE A 90 3.66 -5.39 2.00
N TRP A 91 2.77 -5.88 1.13
CA TRP A 91 3.11 -6.62 -0.10
C TRP A 91 3.74 -7.99 0.12
N ARG A 92 3.59 -8.56 1.32
CA ARG A 92 4.22 -9.82 1.71
C ARG A 92 3.22 -10.77 2.33
N VAL A 93 3.56 -12.03 2.25
CA VAL A 93 2.94 -13.08 3.03
C VAL A 93 3.56 -13.07 4.43
N HIS A 94 2.72 -13.15 5.47
CA HIS A 94 3.19 -13.17 6.86
C HIS A 94 3.38 -14.60 7.36
N HIS A 95 4.64 -15.02 7.52
CA HIS A 95 5.08 -16.26 8.18
C HIS A 95 4.56 -17.59 7.57
N SER A 96 5.38 -18.64 7.62
CA SER A 96 4.99 -20.00 7.24
C SER A 96 4.52 -20.81 8.46
N GLY A 97 3.51 -21.68 8.29
CA GLY A 97 2.99 -22.58 9.33
C GLY A 97 1.57 -22.25 9.78
N SER A 98 1.07 -22.94 10.81
CA SER A 98 -0.33 -22.87 11.27
C SER A 98 -0.80 -21.51 11.82
N GLY A 99 0.10 -20.52 11.92
CA GLY A 99 -0.21 -19.12 12.26
C GLY A 99 0.14 -18.14 11.14
N GLY A 100 0.47 -18.63 9.94
CA GLY A 100 0.76 -17.81 8.78
C GLY A 100 -0.49 -17.11 8.24
N ARG A 101 -0.31 -15.94 7.62
CA ARG A 101 -1.36 -15.21 6.92
C ARG A 101 -0.96 -14.99 5.47
N ASN A 102 -1.92 -15.13 4.56
CA ASN A 102 -1.70 -14.85 3.15
C ASN A 102 -1.48 -13.34 2.90
N LEU A 103 -1.29 -12.98 1.65
CA LEU A 103 -1.05 -11.61 1.20
C LEU A 103 -2.14 -10.60 1.60
N PHE A 104 -3.34 -11.10 1.86
CA PHE A 104 -4.53 -10.33 2.21
C PHE A 104 -4.91 -10.51 3.69
N GLY A 105 -3.98 -11.00 4.51
CA GLY A 105 -4.14 -11.12 5.96
C GLY A 105 -4.97 -12.31 6.43
N TRP A 106 -5.49 -13.16 5.54
CA TRP A 106 -6.27 -14.34 5.95
C TRP A 106 -5.40 -15.44 6.53
N SER A 107 -5.83 -16.01 7.66
CA SER A 107 -5.17 -17.14 8.31
C SER A 107 -5.05 -18.35 7.38
N GLN A 108 -3.88 -18.98 7.38
CA GLN A 108 -3.62 -20.27 6.73
C GLN A 108 -4.21 -21.45 7.47
N MET A 109 -4.89 -21.26 8.61
CA MET A 109 -5.67 -22.37 9.19
C MET A 109 -6.78 -22.88 8.26
N TRP A 110 -7.10 -22.10 7.22
CA TRP A 110 -8.05 -22.42 6.16
C TRP A 110 -7.38 -22.80 4.83
N ASP A 111 -6.04 -22.82 4.75
CA ASP A 111 -5.24 -23.22 3.58
C ASP A 111 -4.02 -24.05 4.03
N ASP A 112 -4.04 -25.36 3.78
CA ASP A 112 -2.99 -26.30 4.21
C ASP A 112 -1.65 -26.13 3.46
N ARG A 113 -1.57 -25.23 2.47
CA ARG A 113 -0.35 -24.99 1.70
C ARG A 113 0.58 -24.01 2.40
N PRO A 114 1.91 -24.12 2.20
CA PRO A 114 2.84 -23.14 2.70
C PRO A 114 2.51 -21.73 2.17
N ALA A 115 2.45 -20.77 3.08
CA ALA A 115 2.44 -19.32 2.85
C ALA A 115 3.19 -18.83 1.60
N LEU A 116 4.42 -19.30 1.43
CA LEU A 116 5.36 -18.85 0.39
C LEU A 116 5.30 -19.71 -0.88
N ASP A 117 4.30 -20.59 -1.01
CA ASP A 117 4.05 -21.30 -2.26
C ASP A 117 3.50 -20.33 -3.30
N ASP A 118 4.12 -20.27 -4.48
CA ASP A 118 3.71 -19.39 -5.58
C ASP A 118 2.23 -19.58 -5.97
N GLY A 119 1.73 -20.81 -5.84
CA GLY A 119 0.32 -21.14 -6.05
C GLY A 119 -0.57 -20.54 -4.96
N ALA A 120 -0.15 -20.56 -3.70
CA ALA A 120 -0.91 -19.95 -2.60
C ALA A 120 -1.02 -18.42 -2.75
N VAL A 121 0.05 -17.75 -3.20
CA VAL A 121 0.01 -16.30 -3.49
C VAL A 121 -0.94 -16.00 -4.64
N THR A 122 -0.84 -16.76 -5.73
CA THR A 122 -1.71 -16.61 -6.90
C THR A 122 -3.18 -16.80 -6.52
N ASP A 123 -3.50 -17.87 -5.80
CA ASP A 123 -4.87 -18.17 -5.36
C ASP A 123 -5.43 -17.09 -4.43
N ALA A 124 -4.61 -16.52 -3.54
CA ALA A 124 -5.03 -15.42 -2.68
C ALA A 124 -5.48 -14.20 -3.52
N ILE A 125 -4.72 -13.88 -4.58
CA ILE A 125 -5.04 -12.79 -5.51
C ILE A 125 -6.30 -13.13 -6.32
N GLU A 126 -6.41 -14.36 -6.82
CA GLU A 126 -7.59 -14.79 -7.57
C GLU A 126 -8.86 -14.78 -6.72
N ASN A 127 -8.78 -15.17 -5.44
CA ASN A 127 -9.89 -15.14 -4.51
C ASN A 127 -10.34 -13.70 -4.22
N PHE A 128 -9.40 -12.76 -4.05
CA PHE A 128 -9.74 -11.35 -3.89
C PHE A 128 -10.51 -10.83 -5.12
N TYR A 129 -10.03 -11.12 -6.34
CA TYR A 129 -10.73 -10.71 -7.55
C TYR A 129 -12.08 -11.42 -7.75
N ALA A 130 -12.21 -12.68 -7.33
CA ALA A 130 -13.51 -13.36 -7.37
C ALA A 130 -14.53 -12.68 -6.43
N GLY A 131 -14.10 -12.21 -5.26
CA GLY A 131 -14.95 -11.41 -4.36
C GLY A 131 -15.34 -10.05 -4.96
N ALA A 132 -14.46 -9.46 -5.78
CA ALA A 132 -14.70 -8.21 -6.48
C ALA A 132 -15.87 -8.30 -7.49
N GLU A 133 -16.10 -9.49 -8.06
CA GLU A 133 -17.17 -9.72 -9.05
C GLU A 133 -18.58 -9.77 -8.43
N SER A 134 -18.72 -9.75 -7.10
CA SER A 134 -20.03 -9.73 -6.43
C SER A 134 -20.77 -8.40 -6.70
N PRO A 135 -22.10 -8.40 -6.96
CA PRO A 135 -22.84 -7.17 -7.23
C PRO A 135 -22.79 -6.13 -6.09
N GLU A 136 -22.71 -6.60 -4.85
CA GLU A 136 -22.59 -5.75 -3.67
C GLU A 136 -21.25 -5.00 -3.64
N ASN A 137 -20.16 -5.71 -3.92
CA ASN A 137 -18.82 -5.13 -3.92
C ASN A 137 -18.61 -4.23 -5.14
N ALA A 138 -19.07 -4.65 -6.32
CA ALA A 138 -18.94 -3.88 -7.55
C ALA A 138 -19.54 -2.46 -7.45
N ALA A 139 -20.58 -2.28 -6.63
CA ALA A 139 -21.17 -0.97 -6.35
C ALA A 139 -20.24 0.00 -5.59
N LYS A 140 -19.11 -0.48 -5.05
CA LYS A 140 -18.12 0.30 -4.31
C LYS A 140 -16.87 0.63 -5.13
N ASN A 141 -16.79 0.16 -6.38
CA ASN A 141 -15.60 0.27 -7.23
C ASN A 141 -15.22 1.72 -7.61
N ASP A 142 -16.00 2.73 -7.26
CA ASP A 142 -15.64 4.14 -7.46
C ASP A 142 -14.54 4.61 -6.48
N ASP A 143 -14.42 3.95 -5.32
CA ASP A 143 -13.40 4.22 -4.31
C ASP A 143 -12.61 2.94 -3.98
N PRO A 144 -11.29 2.88 -4.28
CA PRO A 144 -10.50 1.67 -4.06
C PRO A 144 -10.44 1.20 -2.61
N VAL A 145 -10.55 2.11 -1.63
CA VAL A 145 -10.55 1.76 -0.20
C VAL A 145 -11.88 1.12 0.17
N ASP A 146 -13.00 1.79 -0.15
CA ASP A 146 -14.33 1.23 0.11
C ASP A 146 -14.51 -0.13 -0.58
N TYR A 147 -13.98 -0.26 -1.79
CA TYR A 147 -14.05 -1.49 -2.54
C TYR A 147 -13.24 -2.63 -1.91
N ALA A 148 -11.99 -2.35 -1.53
CA ALA A 148 -11.13 -3.31 -0.85
C ALA A 148 -11.72 -3.77 0.48
N VAL A 149 -12.25 -2.84 1.27
CA VAL A 149 -12.94 -3.12 2.54
C VAL A 149 -14.16 -4.00 2.29
N ALA A 150 -15.03 -3.65 1.33
CA ALA A 150 -16.21 -4.45 1.02
C ALA A 150 -15.88 -5.89 0.63
N ILE A 151 -14.89 -6.09 -0.25
CA ILE A 151 -14.44 -7.42 -0.67
C ILE A 151 -14.00 -8.25 0.55
N GLN A 152 -13.15 -7.68 1.40
CA GLN A 152 -12.59 -8.38 2.57
C GLN A 152 -13.65 -8.73 3.60
N LEU A 153 -14.56 -7.81 3.92
CA LEU A 153 -15.59 -8.06 4.93
C LEU A 153 -16.67 -9.04 4.44
N SER A 154 -16.91 -9.10 3.12
CA SER A 154 -17.88 -10.02 2.50
C SER A 154 -17.33 -11.43 2.25
N ASP A 155 -16.02 -11.63 2.42
CA ASP A 155 -15.36 -12.88 2.08
C ASP A 155 -15.57 -13.93 3.18
N HIS A 156 -16.41 -14.90 2.88
CA HIS A 156 -16.75 -16.03 3.75
C HIS A 156 -16.22 -17.38 3.25
N SER A 157 -15.30 -17.39 2.28
CA SER A 157 -14.81 -18.65 1.70
C SER A 157 -14.13 -19.52 2.76
N GLY A 158 -14.38 -20.83 2.73
CA GLY A 158 -13.85 -21.76 3.74
C GLY A 158 -14.41 -21.56 5.15
N GLY A 159 -15.47 -20.75 5.33
CA GLY A 159 -16.09 -20.49 6.63
C GLY A 159 -15.39 -19.38 7.44
N ARG A 160 -14.49 -18.62 6.82
CA ARG A 160 -13.81 -17.50 7.46
C ARG A 160 -14.77 -16.33 7.72
N VAL A 161 -14.49 -15.59 8.79
CA VAL A 161 -15.17 -14.35 9.15
C VAL A 161 -14.08 -13.33 9.46
N TYR A 162 -14.11 -12.19 8.78
CA TYR A 162 -12.99 -11.23 8.79
C TYR A 162 -12.52 -10.89 10.20
N PHE A 163 -13.38 -10.35 11.05
CA PHE A 163 -12.97 -9.91 12.39
C PHE A 163 -12.56 -11.07 13.31
N GLU A 164 -13.24 -12.22 13.23
CA GLU A 164 -12.88 -13.42 14.01
C GLU A 164 -11.49 -13.93 13.62
N ASP A 165 -11.17 -13.89 12.32
CA ASP A 165 -9.86 -14.28 11.81
C ASP A 165 -8.75 -13.29 12.22
N ARG A 166 -9.09 -12.04 12.56
CA ARG A 166 -8.15 -10.99 12.99
C ARG A 166 -7.94 -10.90 14.51
N GLU A 167 -8.75 -11.58 15.32
CA GLU A 167 -8.57 -11.62 16.79
C GLU A 167 -7.30 -12.40 17.21
N ALA A 168 -6.81 -13.28 16.35
CA ALA A 168 -5.70 -14.18 16.64
C ALA A 168 -4.37 -13.71 16.01
N TYR A 169 -3.73 -12.61 16.49
CA TYR A 169 -2.26 -12.50 16.48
C TYR A 169 -1.64 -11.24 17.14
N ASP A 170 -0.32 -11.32 17.33
CA ASP A 170 0.71 -10.45 17.91
C ASP A 170 0.52 -8.91 17.86
N ALA A 171 1.06 -8.22 18.87
CA ALA A 171 1.02 -6.77 19.08
C ALA A 171 1.77 -5.94 18.00
N ASN A 172 2.44 -6.60 17.05
CA ASN A 172 3.23 -5.96 16.00
C ASN A 172 2.50 -5.85 14.65
N LEU A 173 1.24 -6.29 14.55
CA LEU A 173 0.41 -6.14 13.35
C LEU A 173 -0.60 -5.00 13.49
N PRO A 174 -1.08 -4.42 12.36
CA PRO A 174 -2.17 -3.45 12.40
C PRO A 174 -3.42 -4.03 13.07
N ASP A 175 -4.08 -3.24 13.92
CA ASP A 175 -5.31 -3.65 14.59
C ASP A 175 -6.47 -3.66 13.59
N PHE A 176 -6.95 -4.84 13.21
CA PHE A 176 -8.06 -5.02 12.26
C PHE A 176 -9.34 -5.54 12.92
N ARG A 177 -9.55 -5.28 14.21
CA ARG A 177 -10.72 -5.79 14.95
C ARG A 177 -12.02 -5.01 14.71
N THR A 178 -11.97 -3.85 14.07
CA THR A 178 -13.16 -3.06 13.72
C THR A 178 -13.08 -2.52 12.29
N GLU A 179 -14.22 -2.25 11.67
CA GLU A 179 -14.25 -1.66 10.32
C GLU A 179 -13.54 -0.29 10.29
N ASP A 180 -13.66 0.51 11.34
CA ASP A 180 -12.99 1.81 11.44
C ASP A 180 -11.46 1.69 11.38
N THR A 181 -10.89 0.69 12.05
CA THR A 181 -9.44 0.49 12.02
C THR A 181 -8.98 -0.07 10.67
N VAL A 182 -9.77 -0.97 10.06
CA VAL A 182 -9.54 -1.44 8.69
C VAL A 182 -9.51 -0.27 7.71
N ARG A 183 -10.57 0.54 7.70
CA ARG A 183 -10.69 1.70 6.80
C ARG A 183 -9.55 2.68 6.98
N LYS A 184 -9.17 2.97 8.22
CA LYS A 184 -8.05 3.84 8.52
C LYS A 184 -6.75 3.31 7.89
N THR A 185 -6.38 2.07 8.16
CA THR A 185 -5.14 1.48 7.64
C THR A 185 -5.16 1.32 6.11
N TYR A 186 -6.32 1.00 5.52
CA TYR A 186 -6.47 0.92 4.07
C TYR A 186 -6.35 2.31 3.41
N THR A 187 -6.86 3.35 4.06
CA THR A 187 -6.69 4.74 3.62
C THR A 187 -5.22 5.17 3.68
N GLU A 188 -4.50 4.78 4.72
CA GLU A 188 -3.05 5.02 4.86
C GLU A 188 -2.22 4.28 3.79
N ALA A 189 -2.71 3.12 3.34
CA ALA A 189 -2.09 2.32 2.29
C ALA A 189 -2.32 2.86 0.86
N LEU A 190 -3.44 3.54 0.61
CA LEU A 190 -3.82 4.05 -0.72
C LEU A 190 -2.74 4.84 -1.48
N PRO A 191 -2.02 5.81 -0.88
CA PRO A 191 -0.99 6.53 -1.63
C PRO A 191 0.14 5.61 -2.11
N TYR A 192 0.54 4.61 -1.33
CA TYR A 192 1.54 3.62 -1.74
C TYR A 192 1.02 2.71 -2.85
N ALA A 193 -0.24 2.25 -2.75
CA ALA A 193 -0.87 1.44 -3.78
C ALA A 193 -0.96 2.18 -5.14
N ARG A 194 -1.31 3.46 -5.12
CA ARG A 194 -1.33 4.30 -6.33
C ARG A 194 0.06 4.49 -6.91
N ALA A 195 1.05 4.82 -6.09
CA ALA A 195 2.44 4.95 -6.56
C ALA A 195 2.97 3.64 -7.17
N ALA A 196 2.63 2.49 -6.57
CA ALA A 196 3.02 1.18 -7.08
C ALA A 196 2.36 0.87 -8.43
N TYR A 197 1.06 1.18 -8.57
CA TYR A 197 0.33 1.03 -9.82
C TYR A 197 0.84 1.98 -10.90
N GLU A 198 1.14 3.24 -10.58
CA GLU A 198 1.73 4.19 -11.53
C GLU A 198 3.12 3.76 -12.02
N GLN A 199 3.88 3.06 -11.18
CA GLN A 199 5.22 2.59 -11.51
C GLN A 199 5.22 1.29 -12.35
N LEU A 200 4.26 0.40 -12.12
CA LEU A 200 4.27 -0.99 -12.64
C LEU A 200 3.04 -1.38 -13.47
N GLY A 201 2.02 -0.54 -13.53
CA GLY A 201 0.73 -0.75 -14.22
C GLY A 201 0.74 -0.45 -15.71
#